data_AF-A0A5J5EQQ8-F1
#
_entry.id   AF-A0A5J5EQQ8-F1
#
_cell.length_a   1.000
_cell.length_b   1.000
_cell.length_c   1.000
_cell.angle_alpha   90.00
_cell.angle_beta   90.00
_cell.angle_gamma   90.00
#
_symmetry.space_group_name_H-M   'P 1'
#
loop_
_entity.id
_entity.type
_entity.pdbx_description
1 polymer ?
#
loop_
_entity_poly.entity_id
_entity_poly.type
_entity_poly.pdbx_seq_one_letter_code
_entity_poly.pdbx_strand_id
1 'polypeptide(L)'
;PTTKGFDFWHCNSAGVYSGIVANGNGDCSDTTNINTTFLRGLINTNDEGVAQFTTIFPSHYTSRATHIHVLATMNATILPNNTLSGGSISHVGQLFSDQSLISEVELNEPYASNTQELTTNVDDTIMSGEAASMDPVFEYVLLGDEVSEGVLAWISIGIDASASYDVSPAASWTENGGVSDSNSGGIGGGMGGGAGHSAAFPSGAAPSGASPSLFGTLMP
;
A
#
# COMPACT_ATOMS: atom_id res chain seq x y z
N PRO A 1 6.26 -16.24 20.05
CA PRO A 1 6.18 -15.31 18.90
C PRO A 1 4.97 -14.39 19.08
N THR A 2 5.25 -13.11 19.26
CA THR A 2 4.26 -12.06 19.38
C THR A 2 3.60 -11.83 18.02
N THR A 3 2.28 -11.67 18.03
CA THR A 3 1.44 -11.52 16.84
C THR A 3 2.07 -10.57 15.83
N LYS A 4 2.11 -10.99 14.57
CA LYS A 4 2.48 -10.15 13.43
C LYS A 4 1.24 -9.86 12.61
N GLY A 5 0.79 -8.62 12.67
CA GLY A 5 -0.16 -8.11 11.70
C GLY A 5 0.58 -7.67 10.45
N PHE A 6 0.08 -8.06 9.28
CA PHE A 6 0.59 -7.64 7.98
C PHE A 6 -0.55 -6.95 7.23
N ASP A 7 -0.45 -5.64 7.14
CA ASP A 7 -1.39 -4.80 6.41
C ASP A 7 -0.90 -4.63 4.98
N PHE A 8 -1.84 -4.70 4.03
CA PHE A 8 -1.58 -4.37 2.63
C PHE A 8 -2.65 -3.44 2.08
N TRP A 9 -2.27 -2.56 1.16
CA TRP A 9 -3.21 -1.75 0.40
C TRP A 9 -2.65 -1.34 -0.96
N HIS A 10 -3.52 -1.17 -1.93
CA HIS A 10 -3.16 -0.66 -3.25
C HIS A 10 -4.34 0.01 -3.95
N CYS A 11 -4.08 0.70 -5.06
CA CYS A 11 -5.12 1.28 -5.88
C CYS A 11 -5.85 0.22 -6.72
N ASN A 12 -7.07 0.55 -7.17
CA ASN A 12 -7.80 -0.26 -8.12
C ASN A 12 -7.25 -0.15 -9.55
N SER A 13 -7.90 -0.82 -10.51
CA SER A 13 -7.49 -0.82 -11.93
C SER A 13 -7.43 0.57 -12.57
N ALA A 14 -8.11 1.58 -12.02
CA ALA A 14 -8.15 2.95 -12.50
C ALA A 14 -7.21 3.90 -11.72
N GLY A 15 -6.38 3.38 -10.81
CA GLY A 15 -5.46 4.20 -10.02
C GLY A 15 -6.13 4.93 -8.85
N VAL A 16 -7.27 4.42 -8.34
CA VAL A 16 -8.00 5.01 -7.20
C VAL A 16 -7.78 4.18 -5.94
N TYR A 17 -7.33 4.80 -4.86
CA TYR A 17 -7.34 4.22 -3.51
C TYR A 17 -8.70 4.40 -2.85
N SER A 18 -9.20 3.34 -2.20
CA SER A 18 -10.39 3.42 -1.36
C SER A 18 -10.14 4.34 -0.15
N GLY A 19 -11.17 5.01 0.36
CA GLY A 19 -11.07 5.79 1.59
C GLY A 19 -10.30 7.09 1.45
N ILE A 20 -9.98 7.51 0.22
CA ILE A 20 -9.18 8.72 -0.04
C ILE A 20 -9.90 9.65 -1.01
N VAL A 21 -10.07 10.90 -0.63
CA VAL A 21 -10.65 11.95 -1.47
C VAL A 21 -9.64 13.09 -1.53
N ALA A 22 -8.69 12.97 -2.46
CA ALA A 22 -7.58 13.91 -2.62
C ALA A 22 -7.12 13.98 -4.08
N ASN A 23 -6.53 15.12 -4.46
CA ASN A 23 -5.91 15.28 -5.79
C ASN A 23 -4.86 14.20 -6.03
N GLY A 24 -4.86 13.60 -7.22
CA GLY A 24 -3.96 12.50 -7.58
C GLY A 24 -4.51 11.10 -7.28
N ASN A 25 -5.69 10.97 -6.66
CA ASN A 25 -6.33 9.66 -6.41
C ASN A 25 -7.19 9.13 -7.58
N GLY A 26 -6.85 9.43 -8.82
CA GLY A 26 -7.66 9.09 -10.00
C GLY A 26 -8.98 9.89 -10.14
N ASP A 27 -9.85 9.88 -9.11
CA ASP A 27 -11.08 10.67 -9.05
C ASP A 27 -11.27 11.31 -7.66
N CYS A 28 -10.90 12.59 -7.54
CA CYS A 28 -11.10 13.35 -6.31
C CYS A 28 -12.51 13.98 -6.19
N SER A 29 -13.35 13.85 -7.22
CA SER A 29 -14.71 14.41 -7.22
C SER A 29 -15.71 13.49 -6.54
N ASP A 30 -15.43 12.19 -6.50
CA ASP A 30 -16.21 11.22 -5.74
C ASP A 30 -15.94 11.33 -4.24
N THR A 31 -16.69 12.21 -3.58
CA THR A 31 -16.65 12.36 -2.12
C THR A 31 -17.15 11.13 -1.36
N THR A 32 -17.87 10.20 -2.01
CA THR A 32 -18.36 8.98 -1.34
C THR A 32 -17.25 7.97 -1.13
N ASN A 33 -16.16 8.08 -1.90
CA ASN A 33 -14.99 7.21 -1.78
C ASN A 33 -14.34 7.26 -0.39
N ILE A 34 -14.54 8.33 0.39
CA ILE A 34 -14.07 8.39 1.79
C ILE A 34 -14.62 7.23 2.64
N ASN A 35 -15.78 6.70 2.28
CA ASN A 35 -16.47 5.62 2.99
C ASN A 35 -16.23 4.23 2.37
N THR A 36 -15.17 4.04 1.60
CA THR A 36 -14.84 2.75 0.95
C THR A 36 -13.56 2.11 1.50
N THR A 37 -13.51 0.78 1.50
CA THR A 37 -12.40 -0.02 2.06
C THR A 37 -11.86 -1.09 1.11
N PHE A 38 -12.20 -1.04 -0.18
CA PHE A 38 -11.73 -2.03 -1.15
C PHE A 38 -10.20 -2.07 -1.24
N LEU A 39 -9.65 -3.25 -1.55
CA LEU A 39 -8.20 -3.46 -1.80
C LEU A 39 -7.30 -3.03 -0.62
N ARG A 40 -7.82 -3.17 0.59
CA ARG A 40 -7.12 -3.04 1.86
C ARG A 40 -7.34 -4.32 2.65
N GLY A 41 -6.33 -4.79 3.36
CA GLY A 41 -6.49 -5.97 4.18
C GLY A 41 -5.44 -6.08 5.27
N LEU A 42 -5.84 -6.78 6.33
CA LEU A 42 -4.99 -7.14 7.45
C LEU A 42 -4.92 -8.66 7.50
N ILE A 43 -3.71 -9.20 7.49
CA ILE A 43 -3.44 -10.62 7.46
C ILE A 43 -2.52 -10.95 8.64
N ASN A 44 -2.82 -12.02 9.36
CA ASN A 44 -1.87 -12.55 10.33
C ASN A 44 -0.95 -13.53 9.63
N THR A 45 0.35 -13.41 9.88
CA THR A 45 1.28 -14.44 9.43
C THR A 45 1.04 -15.73 10.20
N ASN A 46 1.15 -16.87 9.53
CA ASN A 46 1.15 -18.18 10.21
C ASN A 46 2.43 -18.39 11.04
N ASP A 47 2.57 -19.57 11.66
CA ASP A 47 3.73 -19.93 12.50
C ASP A 47 5.06 -19.94 11.73
N GLU A 48 5.02 -19.98 10.39
CA GLU A 48 6.18 -19.93 9.50
C GLU A 48 6.50 -18.49 9.04
N GLY A 49 5.70 -17.50 9.45
CA GLY A 49 5.86 -16.11 9.04
C GLY A 49 5.26 -15.78 7.67
N VAL A 50 4.42 -16.65 7.12
CA VAL A 50 3.80 -16.48 5.80
C VAL A 50 2.45 -15.79 5.93
N ALA A 51 2.25 -14.70 5.18
CA ALA A 51 0.95 -14.08 4.92
C ALA A 51 0.53 -14.35 3.46
N GLN A 52 -0.75 -14.63 3.24
CA GLN A 52 -1.32 -14.90 1.92
C GLN A 52 -2.62 -14.13 1.74
N PHE A 53 -2.80 -13.54 0.56
CA PHE A 53 -4.03 -12.86 0.16
C PHE A 53 -4.26 -13.00 -1.34
N THR A 54 -5.53 -12.90 -1.73
CA THR A 54 -5.94 -12.79 -3.13
C THR A 54 -6.42 -11.37 -3.37
N THR A 55 -5.94 -10.75 -4.43
CA THR A 55 -6.35 -9.41 -4.84
C THR A 55 -6.34 -9.31 -6.36
N ILE A 56 -6.78 -8.17 -6.90
CA ILE A 56 -6.52 -7.81 -8.30
C ILE A 56 -5.10 -7.28 -8.44
N PHE A 57 -4.55 -7.30 -9.65
CA PHE A 57 -3.29 -6.63 -9.93
C PHE A 57 -3.45 -5.11 -9.67
N PRO A 58 -2.54 -4.46 -8.94
CA PRO A 58 -2.61 -3.01 -8.75
C PRO A 58 -2.39 -2.27 -10.09
N SER A 59 -3.04 -1.12 -10.26
CA SER A 59 -2.76 -0.24 -11.40
C SER A 59 -1.70 0.80 -11.06
N HIS A 60 -1.54 1.76 -11.94
CA HIS A 60 -0.75 2.97 -11.74
C HIS A 60 -1.64 4.19 -11.49
N TYR A 61 -1.02 5.22 -10.95
CA TYR A 61 -1.58 6.56 -10.86
C TYR A 61 -0.46 7.58 -11.03
N THR A 62 -0.83 8.83 -11.27
CA THR A 62 0.11 9.89 -11.65
C THR A 62 1.39 9.89 -10.79
N SER A 63 2.54 9.88 -11.45
CA SER A 63 3.90 9.90 -10.86
C SER A 63 4.35 8.62 -10.14
N ARG A 64 3.57 7.54 -10.16
CA ARG A 64 3.89 6.30 -9.43
C ARG A 64 3.76 5.07 -10.31
N ALA A 65 4.77 4.21 -10.28
CA ALA A 65 4.72 2.89 -10.90
C ALA A 65 3.76 1.98 -10.12
N THR A 66 3.36 0.86 -10.71
CA THR A 66 2.46 -0.12 -10.08
C THR A 66 3.08 -0.73 -8.82
N HIS A 67 2.39 -0.63 -7.68
CA HIS A 67 2.87 -1.13 -6.38
C HIS A 67 1.77 -1.58 -5.42
N ILE A 68 2.16 -2.38 -4.44
CA ILE A 68 1.40 -2.72 -3.23
C ILE A 68 2.13 -2.15 -2.02
N HIS A 69 1.44 -1.35 -1.22
CA HIS A 69 1.97 -0.94 0.08
C HIS A 69 1.84 -2.07 1.10
N VAL A 70 2.82 -2.18 1.98
CA VAL A 70 2.83 -3.14 3.08
C VAL A 70 3.27 -2.50 4.38
N LEU A 71 2.70 -2.97 5.48
CA LEU A 71 3.06 -2.55 6.83
C LEU A 71 3.04 -3.76 7.77
N ALA A 72 4.07 -3.90 8.60
CA ALA A 72 4.17 -4.99 9.55
C ALA A 72 4.12 -4.47 10.99
N THR A 73 3.13 -4.94 11.74
CA THR A 73 2.93 -4.60 13.15
C THR A 73 3.30 -5.77 14.04
N MET A 74 4.28 -5.56 14.94
CA MET A 74 4.70 -6.55 15.94
C MET A 74 3.97 -6.33 17.26
N ASN A 75 3.78 -7.39 18.04
CA ASN A 75 3.25 -7.32 19.41
C ASN A 75 1.83 -6.72 19.51
N ALA A 76 1.06 -6.76 18.43
CA ALA A 76 -0.33 -6.34 18.43
C ALA A 76 -1.27 -7.42 18.98
N THR A 77 -2.44 -7.00 19.48
CA THR A 77 -3.53 -7.88 19.88
C THR A 77 -4.62 -7.84 18.82
N ILE A 78 -4.96 -8.98 18.23
CA ILE A 78 -6.12 -9.05 17.33
C ILE A 78 -7.39 -8.97 18.18
N LEU A 79 -8.25 -8.02 17.85
CA LEU A 79 -9.54 -7.82 18.49
C LEU A 79 -10.63 -8.69 17.83
N PRO A 80 -11.75 -8.99 18.53
CA PRO A 80 -12.84 -9.81 17.98
C PRO A 80 -13.48 -9.26 16.70
N ASN A 81 -13.30 -7.97 16.42
CA ASN A 81 -13.72 -7.32 15.18
C ASN A 81 -12.63 -7.33 14.10
N ASN A 82 -11.66 -8.25 14.16
CA ASN A 82 -10.56 -8.38 13.19
C ASN A 82 -9.73 -7.09 13.00
N THR A 83 -9.55 -6.30 14.05
CA THR A 83 -8.63 -5.14 14.05
C THR A 83 -7.43 -5.39 14.98
N LEU A 84 -6.33 -4.63 14.83
CA LEU A 84 -5.13 -4.77 15.67
C LEU A 84 -5.06 -3.73 16.76
N SER A 85 -4.77 -4.15 17.99
CA SER A 85 -4.58 -3.28 19.14
C SER A 85 -3.17 -3.24 19.73
N GLY A 86 -2.65 -2.03 19.91
CA GLY A 86 -1.30 -1.80 20.39
C GLY A 86 -0.25 -2.29 19.37
N GLY A 87 0.90 -2.71 19.89
CA GLY A 87 2.03 -3.13 19.06
C GLY A 87 2.92 -1.99 18.59
N SER A 88 3.91 -2.33 17.79
CA SER A 88 4.86 -1.41 17.18
C SER A 88 4.96 -1.70 15.69
N ILE A 89 4.94 -0.64 14.89
CA ILE A 89 5.11 -0.75 13.44
C ILE A 89 6.60 -0.98 13.19
N SER A 90 6.93 -2.17 12.72
CA SER A 90 8.31 -2.65 12.53
C SER A 90 8.82 -2.53 11.11
N HIS A 91 7.92 -2.29 10.15
CA HIS A 91 8.26 -2.12 8.75
C HIS A 91 7.15 -1.38 8.03
N VAL A 92 7.53 -0.53 7.09
CA VAL A 92 6.64 0.06 6.10
C VAL A 92 7.41 0.07 4.78
N GLY A 93 6.79 -0.41 3.71
CA GLY A 93 7.45 -0.49 2.41
C GLY A 93 6.47 -0.57 1.26
N GLN A 94 7.02 -0.58 0.05
CA GLN A 94 6.28 -0.74 -1.19
C GLN A 94 6.88 -1.86 -2.02
N LEU A 95 6.02 -2.75 -2.49
CA LEU A 95 6.36 -3.90 -3.30
C LEU A 95 5.93 -3.64 -4.74
N PHE A 96 6.82 -3.93 -5.68
CA PHE A 96 6.65 -3.65 -7.11
C PHE A 96 6.55 -4.96 -7.89
N SER A 97 6.04 -4.86 -9.11
CA SER A 97 6.06 -5.96 -10.08
C SER A 97 7.08 -5.69 -11.16
N ASP A 98 7.54 -6.75 -11.83
CA ASP A 98 8.41 -6.61 -13.00
C ASP A 98 7.77 -5.71 -14.07
N GLN A 99 8.59 -4.88 -14.71
CA GLN A 99 8.10 -3.95 -15.72
C GLN A 99 7.45 -4.67 -16.90
N SER A 100 7.92 -5.88 -17.25
CA SER A 100 7.32 -6.71 -18.28
C SER A 100 5.91 -7.17 -17.91
N LEU A 101 5.70 -7.60 -16.67
CA LEU A 101 4.38 -8.00 -16.18
C LEU A 101 3.42 -6.80 -16.14
N ILE A 102 3.89 -5.65 -15.66
CA ILE A 102 3.12 -4.40 -15.68
C ILE A 102 2.68 -4.10 -17.12
N SER A 103 3.63 -4.08 -18.07
CA SER A 103 3.32 -3.80 -19.47
C SER A 103 2.34 -4.81 -20.09
N GLU A 104 2.36 -6.08 -19.68
CA GLU A 104 1.41 -7.08 -20.14
C GLU A 104 0.00 -6.85 -19.57
N VAL A 105 -0.10 -6.54 -18.27
CA VAL A 105 -1.39 -6.25 -17.62
C VAL A 105 -2.06 -5.00 -18.21
N GLU A 106 -1.28 -3.94 -18.45
CA GLU A 106 -1.78 -2.66 -18.98
C GLU A 106 -2.42 -2.78 -20.38
N LEU A 107 -2.13 -3.85 -21.13
CA LEU A 107 -2.76 -4.13 -22.43
C LEU A 107 -4.17 -4.73 -22.32
N ASN A 108 -4.60 -5.11 -21.12
CA ASN A 108 -5.83 -5.85 -20.89
C ASN A 108 -6.87 -5.00 -20.15
N GLU A 109 -8.15 -5.16 -20.48
CA GLU A 109 -9.23 -4.54 -19.68
C GLU A 109 -9.32 -5.20 -18.29
N PRO A 110 -9.63 -4.44 -17.22
CA PRO A 110 -10.00 -3.01 -17.21
C PRO A 110 -8.82 -2.03 -17.16
N TYR A 111 -7.56 -2.51 -17.17
CA TYR A 111 -6.37 -1.66 -17.01
C TYR A 111 -6.12 -0.78 -18.24
N ALA A 112 -6.38 -1.30 -19.44
CA ALA A 112 -6.30 -0.55 -20.69
C ALA A 112 -7.22 0.70 -20.75
N SER A 113 -8.26 0.73 -19.90
CA SER A 113 -9.14 1.89 -19.75
C SER A 113 -8.59 2.98 -18.81
N ASN A 114 -7.48 2.74 -18.09
CA ASN A 114 -6.82 3.76 -17.28
C ASN A 114 -6.06 4.73 -18.20
N THR A 115 -6.43 6.02 -18.13
CA THR A 115 -5.87 7.07 -19.00
C THR A 115 -4.85 7.94 -18.27
N GLN A 116 -4.52 7.61 -17.02
CA GLN A 116 -3.45 8.28 -16.30
C GLN A 116 -2.09 8.03 -16.97
N GLU A 117 -1.12 8.92 -16.74
CA GLU A 117 0.23 8.75 -17.27
C GLU A 117 0.95 7.63 -16.52
N LEU A 118 1.30 6.56 -17.24
CA LEU A 118 2.06 5.45 -16.70
C LEU A 118 3.50 5.88 -16.37
N THR A 119 3.85 5.84 -15.10
CA THR A 119 5.24 5.97 -14.64
C THR A 119 5.88 4.58 -14.62
N THR A 120 7.01 4.41 -15.30
CA THR A 120 7.72 3.12 -15.31
C THR A 120 8.49 2.91 -14.00
N ASN A 121 8.85 1.67 -13.69
CA ASN A 121 9.66 1.36 -12.49
C ASN A 121 10.98 2.16 -12.46
N VAL A 122 11.60 2.41 -13.62
CA VAL A 122 12.90 3.12 -13.69
C VAL A 122 12.76 4.62 -13.42
N ASP A 123 11.55 5.16 -13.60
CA ASP A 123 11.23 6.56 -13.40
C ASP A 123 10.60 6.83 -12.01
N ASP A 124 10.21 5.78 -11.28
CA ASP A 124 9.66 5.90 -9.93
C ASP A 124 10.78 6.05 -8.87
N THR A 125 10.80 7.20 -8.20
CA THR A 125 11.81 7.54 -7.19
C THR A 125 11.64 6.77 -5.89
N ILE A 126 10.45 6.24 -5.61
CA ILE A 126 10.18 5.36 -4.46
C ILE A 126 10.67 3.96 -4.76
N MET A 127 10.44 3.44 -5.97
CA MET A 127 10.99 2.15 -6.40
C MET A 127 12.51 2.12 -6.24
N SER A 128 13.20 3.13 -6.78
CA SER A 128 14.65 3.24 -6.63
C SER A 128 15.10 3.45 -5.17
N GLY A 129 14.28 4.08 -4.33
CA GLY A 129 14.51 4.20 -2.89
C GLY A 129 14.44 2.87 -2.14
N GLU A 130 13.40 2.06 -2.39
CA GLU A 130 13.26 0.72 -1.81
C GLU A 130 14.40 -0.20 -2.27
N ALA A 131 14.70 -0.16 -3.58
CA ALA A 131 15.75 -0.94 -4.22
C ALA A 131 17.17 -0.62 -3.71
N ALA A 132 17.36 0.50 -3.00
CA ALA A 132 18.65 0.85 -2.41
C ALA A 132 19.02 -0.04 -1.21
N SER A 133 18.04 -0.72 -0.60
CA SER A 133 18.24 -1.48 0.64
C SER A 133 17.68 -2.90 0.62
N MET A 134 16.74 -3.19 -0.29
CA MET A 134 16.19 -4.53 -0.49
C MET A 134 15.88 -4.77 -1.98
N ASP A 135 15.47 -5.98 -2.32
CA ASP A 135 14.80 -6.25 -3.60
C ASP A 135 13.28 -6.17 -3.36
N PRO A 136 12.59 -5.13 -3.87
CA PRO A 136 11.16 -4.94 -3.62
C PRO A 136 10.29 -5.55 -4.72
N VAL A 137 10.85 -6.28 -5.68
CA VAL A 137 10.11 -6.82 -6.83
C VAL A 137 9.60 -8.22 -6.52
N PHE A 138 8.31 -8.46 -6.79
CA PHE A 138 7.73 -9.80 -6.69
C PHE A 138 8.33 -10.74 -7.72
N GLU A 139 8.67 -11.95 -7.27
CA GLU A 139 8.78 -13.11 -8.15
C GLU A 139 7.37 -13.58 -8.51
N TYR A 140 7.16 -14.11 -9.72
CA TYR A 140 5.83 -14.53 -10.14
C TYR A 140 5.83 -15.68 -11.15
N VAL A 141 4.67 -16.34 -11.26
CA VAL A 141 4.30 -17.22 -12.37
C VAL A 141 2.88 -16.90 -12.83
N LEU A 142 2.64 -17.02 -14.13
CA LEU A 142 1.28 -16.99 -14.67
C LEU A 142 0.57 -18.31 -14.34
N LEU A 143 -0.71 -18.21 -14.03
CA LEU A 143 -1.57 -19.38 -13.75
C LEU A 143 -2.16 -20.01 -15.03
N GLY A 144 -1.98 -19.35 -16.17
CA GLY A 144 -2.38 -19.80 -17.51
C GLY A 144 -1.45 -19.24 -18.58
N ASP A 145 -1.90 -19.27 -19.83
CA ASP A 145 -1.16 -18.75 -20.99
C ASP A 145 -1.29 -17.23 -21.11
N GLU A 146 -2.37 -16.67 -20.56
CA GLU A 146 -2.66 -15.22 -20.56
C GLU A 146 -2.64 -14.65 -19.14
N VAL A 147 -2.17 -13.41 -18.97
CA VAL A 147 -2.15 -12.75 -17.65
C VAL A 147 -3.53 -12.64 -16.98
N SER A 148 -4.59 -12.60 -17.79
CA SER A 148 -5.99 -12.54 -17.30
C SER A 148 -6.44 -13.83 -16.58
N GLU A 149 -5.74 -14.94 -16.77
CA GLU A 149 -6.01 -16.22 -16.10
C GLU A 149 -5.44 -16.26 -14.67
N GLY A 150 -4.63 -15.27 -14.31
CA GLY A 150 -4.17 -15.01 -12.95
C GLY A 150 -2.66 -15.08 -12.79
N VAL A 151 -2.19 -14.48 -11.70
CA VAL A 151 -0.77 -14.40 -11.34
C VAL A 151 -0.61 -14.94 -9.92
N LEU A 152 0.33 -15.85 -9.72
CA LEU A 152 0.82 -16.21 -8.41
C LEU A 152 2.15 -15.48 -8.19
N ALA A 153 2.17 -14.57 -7.23
CA ALA A 153 3.34 -13.77 -6.88
C ALA A 153 3.82 -14.07 -5.45
N TRP A 154 5.12 -13.98 -5.21
CA TRP A 154 5.71 -14.15 -3.89
C TRP A 154 6.94 -13.26 -3.70
N ILE A 155 7.22 -12.93 -2.44
CA ILE A 155 8.42 -12.20 -2.04
C ILE A 155 8.77 -12.54 -0.59
N SER A 156 10.04 -12.48 -0.24
CA SER A 156 10.50 -12.61 1.14
C SER A 156 10.99 -11.27 1.67
N ILE A 157 10.43 -10.82 2.80
CA ILE A 157 10.79 -9.54 3.42
C ILE A 157 11.51 -9.80 4.74
N GLY A 158 12.75 -9.30 4.86
CA GLY A 158 13.47 -9.26 6.12
C GLY A 158 12.99 -8.09 6.97
N ILE A 159 12.47 -8.36 8.18
CA ILE A 159 11.93 -7.33 9.09
C ILE A 159 12.72 -7.35 10.40
N ASP A 160 13.21 -6.19 10.81
CA ASP A 160 13.71 -5.96 12.17
C ASP A 160 12.52 -5.83 13.12
N ALA A 161 12.17 -6.93 13.79
CA ALA A 161 11.04 -6.97 14.73
C ALA A 161 11.21 -6.07 15.97
N SER A 162 12.41 -5.51 16.20
CA SER A 162 12.68 -4.55 17.27
C SER A 162 12.52 -3.09 16.84
N ALA A 163 12.40 -2.84 15.54
CA ALA A 163 12.16 -1.49 15.01
C ALA A 163 10.77 -0.99 15.39
N SER A 164 10.66 0.34 15.51
CA SER A 164 9.41 1.03 15.79
C SER A 164 9.37 2.34 14.99
N TYR A 165 8.46 2.42 14.04
CA TYR A 165 8.23 3.57 13.18
C TYR A 165 6.91 4.25 13.56
N ASP A 166 6.90 5.58 13.49
CA ASP A 166 5.67 6.36 13.58
C ASP A 166 5.16 6.60 12.15
N VAL A 167 3.87 6.37 11.94
CA VAL A 167 3.22 6.56 10.64
C VAL A 167 2.10 7.58 10.76
N SER A 168 1.92 8.37 9.71
CA SER A 168 0.77 9.27 9.59
C SER A 168 -0.13 8.77 8.47
N PRO A 169 -1.42 8.50 8.75
CA PRO A 169 -2.35 8.06 7.73
C PRO A 169 -2.81 9.25 6.87
N ALA A 170 -3.19 8.97 5.62
CA ALA A 170 -3.90 9.97 4.83
C ALA A 170 -5.40 10.08 5.21
N ALA A 171 -5.97 9.00 5.73
CA ALA A 171 -7.34 8.95 6.24
C ALA A 171 -7.47 7.86 7.29
N SER A 172 -8.44 8.03 8.19
CA SER A 172 -8.76 7.06 9.24
C SER A 172 -10.17 6.51 9.05
N TRP A 173 -10.34 5.20 9.30
CA TRP A 173 -11.65 4.58 9.36
C TRP A 173 -12.15 4.55 10.81
N THR A 174 -13.32 5.12 11.07
CA THR A 174 -13.90 5.21 12.42
C THR A 174 -15.26 4.51 12.48
N GLU A 175 -15.83 4.42 13.68
CA GLU A 175 -17.21 3.95 13.87
C GLU A 175 -18.24 4.78 13.08
N ASN A 176 -17.91 6.03 12.73
CA ASN A 176 -18.77 6.95 12.01
C ASN A 176 -18.40 7.06 10.52
N GLY A 177 -17.55 6.17 10.00
CA GLY A 177 -17.06 6.17 8.62
C GLY A 177 -15.66 6.77 8.47
N GLY A 178 -15.28 7.06 7.24
CA GLY A 178 -13.95 7.57 6.88
C GLY A 178 -13.78 9.05 7.20
N VAL A 179 -12.60 9.41 7.68
CA VAL A 179 -12.21 10.78 8.01
C VAL A 179 -10.85 11.07 7.38
N SER A 180 -10.80 12.03 6.46
CA SER A 180 -9.54 12.48 5.87
C SER A 180 -8.66 13.17 6.91
N ASP A 181 -7.36 12.96 6.87
CA ASP A 181 -6.43 13.75 7.66
C ASP A 181 -6.23 15.12 6.99
N SER A 182 -6.41 16.21 7.72
CA SER A 182 -6.22 17.57 7.19
C SER A 182 -4.80 17.84 6.67
N ASN A 183 -3.82 17.04 7.09
CA ASN A 183 -2.42 17.17 6.65
C ASN A 183 -2.08 16.29 5.42
N SER A 184 -3.01 15.48 4.92
CA SER A 184 -2.79 14.63 3.75
C SER A 184 -2.96 15.43 2.45
N GLY A 185 -1.99 16.32 2.16
CA GLY A 185 -1.83 16.94 0.84
C GLY A 185 -1.94 15.94 -0.33
N GLY A 186 -2.12 16.43 -1.56
CA GLY A 186 -2.39 15.57 -2.73
C GLY A 186 -1.36 14.42 -2.92
N ILE A 187 -1.83 13.33 -3.54
CA ILE A 187 -1.16 12.01 -3.64
C ILE A 187 -0.09 11.97 -4.77
N GLY A 188 0.45 13.11 -5.19
CA GLY A 188 1.33 13.17 -6.36
C GLY A 188 2.05 14.51 -6.47
N GLY A 189 3.04 14.74 -5.62
CA GLY A 189 3.86 15.95 -5.62
C GLY A 189 5.35 15.64 -5.73
N GLY A 190 5.86 15.49 -6.95
CA GLY A 190 7.28 15.52 -7.24
C GLY A 190 7.76 16.93 -7.62
N MET A 191 8.86 17.35 -6.99
CA MET A 191 9.78 18.47 -7.31
C MET A 191 9.43 19.89 -6.82
N GLY A 192 10.03 20.24 -5.68
CA GLY A 192 10.28 21.63 -5.27
C GLY A 192 11.21 21.65 -4.06
N GLY A 193 12.49 21.95 -4.26
CA GLY A 193 13.47 22.07 -3.18
C GLY A 193 13.03 23.11 -2.15
N GLY A 194 12.67 22.63 -0.97
CA GLY A 194 12.22 23.43 0.16
C GLY A 194 11.54 22.53 1.16
N ALA A 195 11.87 22.68 2.44
CA ALA A 195 11.25 21.93 3.53
C ALA A 195 9.72 22.09 3.47
N GLY A 196 9.04 21.09 2.93
CA GLY A 196 7.60 21.04 2.75
C GLY A 196 7.18 19.58 2.82
N HIS A 197 6.32 19.27 3.79
CA HIS A 197 5.85 17.91 4.06
C HIS A 197 5.00 17.41 2.88
N SER A 198 5.61 16.59 2.02
CA SER A 198 4.89 15.79 1.04
C SER A 198 3.97 14.82 1.78
N ALA A 199 2.72 14.74 1.34
CA ALA A 199 1.80 13.71 1.80
C ALA A 199 2.23 12.36 1.21
N ALA A 200 3.21 11.77 1.87
CA ALA A 200 3.58 10.39 1.65
C ALA A 200 2.57 9.53 2.43
N PHE A 201 1.93 8.57 1.75
CA PHE A 201 1.60 7.31 2.44
C PHE A 201 2.89 6.80 3.07
N PRO A 202 2.84 6.21 4.28
CA PRO A 202 4.01 6.12 5.14
C PRO A 202 5.16 5.45 4.37
N SER A 203 6.23 6.21 4.20
CA SER A 203 7.57 5.70 3.94
C SER A 203 8.31 6.07 5.21
N GLY A 204 8.57 5.06 6.05
CA GLY A 204 9.04 5.27 7.40
C GLY A 204 10.42 5.94 7.40
N ALA A 205 10.51 7.15 7.94
CA ALA A 205 11.75 7.64 8.54
C ALA A 205 11.72 7.30 10.03
N ALA A 206 12.86 6.92 10.61
CA ALA A 206 12.97 6.62 12.04
C ALA A 206 12.54 7.85 12.90
N PRO A 207 11.70 7.71 13.94
CA PRO A 207 11.16 8.88 14.63
C PRO A 207 12.02 9.31 15.82
N SER A 208 12.06 10.63 16.04
CA SER A 208 12.16 11.20 17.38
C SER A 208 10.76 11.59 17.86
N GLY A 209 10.05 10.65 18.49
CA GLY A 209 9.03 10.96 19.50
C GLY A 209 7.55 10.89 19.11
N ALA A 210 6.86 10.08 19.92
CA ALA A 210 5.43 10.01 20.25
C ALA A 210 4.44 9.52 19.17
N SER A 211 4.00 8.27 19.40
CA SER A 211 3.11 7.47 18.57
C SER A 211 1.64 7.93 18.56
N PRO A 212 1.00 8.01 17.39
CA PRO A 212 -0.43 7.85 17.25
C PRO A 212 -0.78 6.37 16.99
N SER A 213 -1.85 5.90 17.64
CA SER A 213 -2.46 4.60 17.38
C SER A 213 -3.17 4.60 16.02
N LEU A 214 -2.71 3.77 15.07
CA LEU A 214 -3.44 3.48 13.85
C LEU A 214 -4.16 2.14 13.99
N PHE A 215 -5.48 2.15 13.86
CA PHE A 215 -6.31 0.96 13.81
C PHE A 215 -7.27 1.05 12.64
N GLY A 216 -7.49 -0.10 12.01
CA GLY A 216 -8.76 -0.43 11.39
C GLY A 216 -8.66 -0.77 9.91
N THR A 217 -8.58 -2.06 9.59
CA THR A 217 -9.25 -2.57 8.39
C THR A 217 -9.90 -3.91 8.74
N LEU A 218 -11.23 -3.90 8.66
CA LEU A 218 -12.09 -5.08 8.68
C LEU A 218 -12.02 -5.73 7.30
N MET A 219 -11.71 -7.03 7.26
CA MET A 219 -12.10 -7.90 6.15
C MET A 219 -13.61 -8.21 6.28
N PRO A 220 -14.32 -8.49 5.17
CA PRO A 220 -15.79 -8.57 5.11
C PRO A 220 -16.46 -9.52 6.12
#